data_AF-A0A314Z8X8-F1
#
_entry.id   AF-A0A314Z8X8-F1
#
_cell.length_a   1.000
_cell.length_b   1.000
_cell.length_c   1.000
_cell.angle_alpha   90.00
_cell.angle_beta   90.00
_cell.angle_gamma   90.00
#
_symmetry.space_group_name_H-M   'P 1'
#
loop_
_entity.id
_entity.type
_entity.pdbx_description
1 polymer ?
#
loop_
_entity_poly.entity_id
_entity_poly.type
_entity_poly.pdbx_seq_one_letter_code
_entity_poly.pdbx_strand_id
1 'polypeptide(L)'
;MGSMQSLVTLDLAHNNLSGSIPSSFEELHGLSSVDISYNHLEGPLPNISAFREAPAEGLKGNKGLCGKVGALLPPCSVHGSKKDHNAKKEEASRY
;
A
#
# COMPACT_ATOMS: atom_id res chain seq x y z
N MET A 1 3.52 -4.86 36.83
CA MET A 1 2.50 -4.37 35.86
C MET A 1 3.03 -3.09 35.27
N GLY A 2 3.24 -3.08 33.96
CA GLY A 2 3.88 -1.95 33.28
C GLY A 2 4.37 -2.39 31.91
N SER A 3 3.46 -2.90 31.09
CA SER A 3 3.69 -2.90 29.64
C SER A 3 3.68 -1.43 29.24
N MET A 4 4.83 -0.79 29.26
CA MET A 4 5.01 0.40 28.44
C MET A 4 4.86 -0.12 27.02
N GLN A 5 3.65 0.00 26.49
CA GLN A 5 3.40 -0.03 25.06
C GLN A 5 4.30 1.08 24.53
N SER A 6 5.50 0.74 24.07
CA SER A 6 6.39 1.72 23.44
C SER A 6 5.62 2.27 22.27
N LEU A 7 4.97 3.41 22.47
CA LEU A 7 4.11 4.06 21.52
C LEU A 7 5.06 4.70 20.50
N VAL A 8 5.47 3.93 19.51
CA VAL A 8 6.38 4.42 18.46
C VAL A 8 5.53 5.09 17.40
N THR A 9 5.84 6.37 17.16
CA THR A 9 5.26 7.16 16.07
C THR A 9 6.27 7.21 14.94
N LEU A 10 5.83 6.90 13.72
CA LEU A 10 6.60 7.06 12.50
C LEU A 10 6.01 8.20 11.68
N ASP A 11 6.72 9.31 11.60
CA ASP A 11 6.36 10.46 10.76
C ASP A 11 7.37 10.56 9.61
N LEU A 12 6.88 10.33 8.41
CA LEU A 12 7.58 10.49 7.14
C LEU A 12 6.80 11.41 6.20
N ALA A 13 5.87 12.20 6.73
CA ALA A 13 5.00 13.05 5.92
C ALA A 13 5.81 14.07 5.10
N HIS A 14 5.27 14.48 3.95
CA HIS A 14 5.85 15.54 3.11
C HIS A 14 7.30 15.28 2.65
N ASN A 15 7.60 14.02 2.33
CA ASN A 15 8.87 13.67 1.73
C ASN A 15 8.69 13.28 0.25
N ASN A 16 9.81 13.03 -0.43
CA ASN A 16 9.82 12.56 -1.81
C ASN A 16 10.09 11.05 -1.89
N LEU A 17 9.67 10.28 -0.88
CA LEU A 17 9.83 8.82 -0.86
C LEU A 17 8.99 8.19 -1.97
N SER A 18 9.54 7.19 -2.65
CA SER A 18 8.90 6.51 -3.78
C SER A 18 9.13 5.01 -3.72
N GLY A 19 8.30 4.25 -4.44
CA GLY A 19 8.34 2.80 -4.46
C GLY A 19 7.48 2.19 -3.35
N SER A 20 7.66 0.90 -3.10
CA SER A 20 6.84 0.16 -2.13
C SER A 20 7.35 0.29 -0.70
N ILE A 21 6.41 0.18 0.25
CA ILE A 21 6.74 0.08 1.67
C ILE A 21 7.39 -1.30 1.91
N PRO A 22 8.60 -1.36 2.48
CA PRO A 22 9.30 -2.63 2.70
C PRO A 22 8.54 -3.56 3.65
N SER A 23 8.59 -4.87 3.41
CA SER A 23 7.98 -5.88 4.29
C SER A 23 8.58 -5.90 5.69
N SER A 24 9.80 -5.40 5.87
CA SER A 24 10.44 -5.26 7.19
C SER A 24 9.67 -4.32 8.12
N PHE A 25 8.78 -3.46 7.60
CA PHE A 25 7.91 -2.64 8.44
C PHE A 25 6.91 -3.50 9.24
N GLU A 26 6.66 -4.74 8.83
CA GLU A 26 5.83 -5.68 9.58
C GLU A 26 6.47 -6.11 10.92
N GLU A 27 7.79 -5.98 11.04
CA GLU A 27 8.55 -6.28 12.26
C GLU A 27 8.49 -5.15 13.30
N LEU A 28 7.92 -3.99 12.93
CA LEU A 28 7.74 -2.84 13.83
C LEU A 28 6.55 -3.04 14.77
N HIS A 29 6.62 -4.06 15.62
CA HIS A 29 5.53 -4.47 16.53
C HIS A 29 5.14 -3.40 17.58
N GLY A 30 6.02 -2.42 17.83
CA GLY A 30 5.72 -1.28 18.72
C GLY A 30 5.13 -0.07 18.00
N LEU A 31 4.98 -0.11 16.67
CA LEU A 31 4.44 1.03 15.92
C LEU A 31 2.95 1.18 16.23
N SER A 32 2.57 2.37 16.67
CA SER A 32 1.20 2.70 17.07
C SER A 32 0.58 3.80 16.21
N SER A 33 1.41 4.68 15.65
CA SER A 33 0.97 5.81 14.83
C SER A 33 1.89 5.96 13.63
N VAL A 34 1.30 6.20 12.47
CA VAL A 34 2.03 6.36 11.21
C VAL A 34 1.44 7.52 10.42
N ASP A 35 2.31 8.41 9.95
CA ASP A 35 2.02 9.42 8.94
C ASP A 35 3.05 9.28 7.81
N ILE A 36 2.59 8.84 6.65
CA ILE A 36 3.39 8.75 5.42
C ILE A 36 2.80 9.65 4.33
N SER A 37 1.97 10.61 4.73
CA SER A 37 1.20 11.43 3.81
C SER A 37 2.10 12.28 2.91
N TYR A 38 1.58 12.64 1.75
CA TYR A 38 2.26 13.49 0.78
C TYR A 38 3.64 12.97 0.36
N ASN A 39 3.71 11.67 0.02
CA ASN A 39 4.85 11.02 -0.63
C ASN A 39 4.44 10.43 -2.01
N HIS A 40 5.36 9.71 -2.65
CA HIS A 40 5.15 9.00 -3.91
C HIS A 40 5.15 7.47 -3.71
N LEU A 41 4.70 7.00 -2.55
CA LEU A 41 4.68 5.58 -2.22
C LEU A 41 3.59 4.85 -3.02
N GLU A 42 3.85 3.58 -3.33
CA GLU A 42 2.98 2.73 -4.13
C GLU A 42 2.88 1.30 -3.59
N GLY A 43 1.88 0.55 -4.06
CA GLY A 43 1.69 -0.84 -3.69
C GLY A 43 0.90 -1.05 -2.39
N PRO A 44 0.93 -2.29 -1.86
CA PRO A 44 0.15 -2.65 -0.68
C PRO A 44 0.72 -2.03 0.60
N LEU A 45 -0.17 -1.64 1.51
CA LEU A 45 0.23 -1.33 2.88
C LEU A 45 0.66 -2.59 3.65
N PRO A 46 1.66 -2.52 4.54
CA PRO A 46 2.03 -3.61 5.45
C PRO A 46 0.85 -4.05 6.31
N ASN A 47 0.73 -5.35 6.58
CA ASN A 47 -0.40 -5.89 7.33
C ASN A 47 -0.19 -5.81 8.86
N ILE A 48 -0.03 -4.61 9.39
CA ILE A 48 0.09 -4.34 10.83
C ILE A 48 -0.97 -3.33 11.32
N SER A 49 -1.24 -3.33 12.62
CA SER A 49 -2.26 -2.48 13.25
C SER A 49 -2.05 -1.00 12.94
N ALA A 50 -0.81 -0.49 13.01
CA ALA A 50 -0.51 0.91 12.74
C ALA A 50 -1.02 1.41 11.38
N PHE A 51 -0.79 0.65 10.30
CA PHE A 51 -1.25 1.02 8.95
C PHE A 51 -2.75 0.73 8.74
N ARG A 52 -3.30 -0.28 9.42
CA ARG A 52 -4.74 -0.61 9.35
C ARG A 52 -5.61 0.38 10.11
N GLU A 53 -5.08 1.00 11.15
CA GLU A 53 -5.76 1.96 12.02
C GLU A 53 -5.32 3.41 11.74
N ALA A 54 -4.42 3.61 10.77
CA ALA A 54 -3.97 4.93 10.36
C ALA A 54 -5.16 5.80 9.90
N PRO A 55 -5.23 7.07 10.33
CA PRO A 55 -6.23 8.00 9.81
C PRO A 55 -6.03 8.21 8.30
N ALA A 56 -7.11 8.54 7.60
CA ALA A 56 -7.08 8.78 6.15
C ALA A 56 -6.05 9.86 5.77
N GLU A 57 -5.91 10.84 6.65
CA GLU A 57 -4.96 11.95 6.56
C GLU A 57 -3.52 11.45 6.51
N GLY A 58 -3.16 10.47 7.35
CA GLY A 58 -1.80 9.91 7.44
C GLY A 58 -1.38 9.06 6.24
N LEU A 59 -2.31 8.73 5.34
CA LEU A 59 -2.05 7.97 4.10
C LEU A 59 -2.25 8.82 2.84
N LYS A 60 -2.82 10.03 2.99
CA LYS A 60 -3.21 10.91 1.90
C LYS A 60 -2.03 11.30 1.02
N GLY A 61 -2.27 11.55 -0.26
CA GLY A 61 -1.24 12.07 -1.18
C GLY A 61 -0.37 11.01 -1.85
N ASN A 62 -0.44 9.73 -1.43
CA ASN A 62 0.23 8.62 -2.09
C ASN A 62 -0.71 7.93 -3.10
N LYS A 63 -0.65 8.33 -4.37
CA LYS A 63 -1.60 7.89 -5.41
C LYS A 63 -1.48 6.40 -5.78
N GLY A 64 -0.33 5.79 -5.54
CA GLY A 64 -0.06 4.39 -5.89
C GLY A 64 -0.41 3.39 -4.80
N LEU A 65 -0.82 3.85 -3.61
CA LEU A 65 -1.16 2.95 -2.51
C LEU A 65 -2.46 2.20 -2.79
N CYS A 66 -2.47 0.94 -2.38
CA CYS A 66 -3.63 0.07 -2.46
C CYS A 66 -3.69 -0.82 -1.21
N GLY A 67 -4.84 -1.43 -0.97
CA GLY A 67 -4.98 -2.40 0.11
C GLY A 67 -6.32 -2.32 0.83
N LYS A 68 -6.52 -3.25 1.76
CA LYS A 68 -7.79 -3.40 2.48
C LYS A 68 -7.76 -2.63 3.81
N VAL A 69 -7.58 -1.31 3.72
CA VAL A 69 -7.69 -0.39 4.87
C VAL A 69 -9.00 0.40 4.72
N GLY A 70 -10.10 -0.24 5.12
CA GLY A 70 -11.45 0.31 4.95
C GLY A 70 -11.78 0.69 3.50
N ALA A 71 -12.53 1.77 3.31
CA ALA A 71 -12.84 2.37 2.01
C ALA A 71 -11.82 3.47 1.60
N LEU A 72 -10.67 3.55 2.27
CA LEU A 72 -9.71 4.65 2.10
C LEU A 72 -8.79 4.44 0.90
N LEU A 73 -8.49 3.19 0.56
CA LEU A 73 -7.62 2.82 -0.55
C LEU A 73 -8.31 1.86 -1.53
N PRO A 74 -7.99 1.95 -2.83
CA PRO A 74 -8.47 0.98 -3.79
C PRO A 74 -7.91 -0.42 -3.48
N PRO A 75 -8.62 -1.50 -3.85
CA PRO A 75 -8.06 -2.84 -3.77
C PRO A 75 -6.83 -2.93 -4.67
N CYS A 76 -5.81 -3.67 -4.23
CA CYS A 76 -4.65 -3.92 -5.06
C CYS A 76 -5.04 -4.78 -6.26
N SER A 77 -4.94 -4.21 -7.45
CA SER A 77 -5.12 -4.95 -8.69
C SER A 77 -3.92 -5.88 -8.90
N VAL A 78 -4.14 -7.19 -8.89
CA VAL A 78 -3.16 -8.19 -9.37
C VAL A 78 -3.09 -8.14 -10.90
N HIS A 79 -2.81 -6.96 -11.45
CA HIS A 79 -2.75 -6.72 -12.89
C HIS A 79 -1.43 -6.05 -13.25
N GLY A 80 -0.37 -6.85 -13.10
CA GLY A 80 1.00 -6.54 -13.49
C GLY A 80 1.76 -7.79 -13.95
N SER A 81 1.08 -8.68 -14.68
CA SER A 81 1.72 -9.74 -15.48
C SER A 81 0.94 -9.94 -16.76
N LYS A 82 0.96 -8.94 -17.66
CA LYS A 82 0.69 -9.22 -19.07
C LYS A 82 1.85 -10.09 -19.55
N LYS A 83 1.65 -11.40 -19.60
CA LYS A 83 2.38 -12.24 -20.55
C LYS A 83 1.85 -11.82 -21.92
N ASP A 84 2.65 -11.06 -22.66
CA ASP A 84 2.45 -10.94 -24.10
C ASP A 84 2.60 -12.34 -24.70
N HIS A 85 1.48 -13.00 -24.98
CA HIS A 85 1.39 -14.04 -25.99
C HIS A 85 0.30 -13.59 -26.96
N ASN A 86 0.79 -12.97 -28.03
CA ASN A 86 0.09 -12.72 -29.27
C ASN A 86 -0.72 -13.94 -29.72
N ALA A 87 -2.04 -13.78 -29.88
CA ALA A 87 -2.81 -14.54 -30.85
C ALA A 87 -4.02 -13.69 -31.28
N LYS A 88 -3.87 -13.07 -32.45
CA LYS A 88 -4.94 -12.40 -33.20
C LYS A 88 -6.17 -13.30 -33.30
N LYS A 89 -7.34 -12.73 -33.03
CA LYS A 89 -8.61 -13.22 -33.59
C LYS A 89 -8.66 -12.83 -35.07
N GLU A 90 -9.00 -13.78 -35.92
CA GLU A 90 -9.72 -13.50 -37.16
C GLU A 90 -10.72 -14.65 -37.40
N GLU A 91 -11.99 -14.30 -37.38
CA GLU A 91 -13.14 -15.15 -37.67
C GLU A 91 -13.73 -14.65 -39.00
N ALA A 92 -13.67 -15.45 -40.06
CA ALA A 92 -14.52 -15.37 -41.26
C ALA A 92 -14.27 -16.64 -42.11
N SER A 93 -15.21 -17.59 -42.18
CA SER A 93 -16.37 -17.67 -43.08
C SER A 93 -16.06 -18.18 -44.50
N ARG A 94 -16.66 -19.33 -44.83
CA ARG A 94 -17.08 -19.84 -46.16
C ARG A 94 -16.02 -19.99 -47.27
N TYR A 95 -15.76 -21.25 -47.65
CA TYR A 95 -16.31 -21.85 -48.87
C TYR A 95 -16.41 -23.37 -48.70
#